data_AF-A0A9W9XWE5-F1
#
_entry.id   AF-A0A9W9XWE5-F1
#
_cell.length_a   1.000
_cell.length_b   1.000
_cell.length_c   1.000
_cell.angle_alpha   90.00
_cell.angle_beta   90.00
_cell.angle_gamma   90.00
#
_symmetry.space_group_name_H-M   'P 1'
#
loop_
_entity.id
_entity.type
_entity.pdbx_description
1 polymer ?
#
loop_
_entity_poly.entity_id
_entity_poly.type
_entity_poly.pdbx_seq_one_letter_code
_entity_poly.pdbx_strand_id
1 'polypeptide(L)'
;MAPSRFDPHRKDRARYNKRTRTLLSKADELAKLCNADVYLIMSHPRGTTVYNSAENPNWPPPDSALETQIPGLKRESQASMTGPLTDPLIEELKRLCEYFALRENLLKEISAEESM
;
A
#
# COMPACT_ATOMS: atom_id res chain seq x y z
N MET A 1 36.75 -23.25 13.77
CA MET A 1 35.52 -23.01 14.56
C MET A 1 34.33 -23.33 13.65
N ALA A 2 33.64 -24.46 13.86
CA ALA A 2 32.45 -24.79 13.07
C ALA A 2 31.27 -23.93 13.54
N PRO A 3 30.37 -23.45 12.65
CA PRO A 3 29.20 -22.70 13.08
C PRO A 3 28.32 -23.59 13.98
N SER A 4 27.96 -23.06 15.15
CA SER A 4 27.03 -23.70 16.09
C SER A 4 25.77 -24.16 15.35
N ARG A 5 25.50 -25.47 15.40
CA ARG A 5 24.36 -26.11 14.70
C ARG A 5 22.99 -25.64 15.23
N PHE A 6 22.96 -24.91 16.34
CA PHE A 6 21.74 -24.43 16.98
C PHE A 6 21.75 -22.90 17.04
N ASP A 7 21.23 -22.29 15.97
CA ASP A 7 20.71 -20.92 16.05
C ASP A 7 19.22 -21.03 16.42
N PRO A 8 18.84 -20.74 17.68
CA PRO A 8 17.49 -20.93 18.18
C PRO A 8 16.45 -20.09 17.42
N HIS A 9 16.88 -19.05 16.70
CA HIS A 9 16.01 -18.17 15.90
C HIS A 9 16.13 -18.41 14.39
N ARG A 10 16.80 -19.48 13.97
CA ARG A 10 16.98 -19.80 12.54
C ARG A 10 15.65 -19.95 11.81
N LYS A 11 14.67 -20.61 12.44
CA LYS A 11 13.34 -20.83 11.86
C LYS A 11 12.59 -19.51 11.69
N ASP A 12 12.62 -18.66 12.71
CA ASP A 12 11.95 -17.35 12.67
C ASP A 12 12.59 -16.44 11.62
N ARG A 13 13.92 -16.42 11.54
CA ARG A 13 14.65 -15.70 10.49
C ARG A 13 14.29 -16.20 9.10
N ALA A 14 14.27 -17.52 8.90
CA ALA A 14 13.91 -18.10 7.61
C ALA A 14 12.45 -17.77 7.24
N ARG A 15 11.53 -17.79 8.21
CA ARG A 15 10.13 -17.40 8.02
C ARG A 15 10.01 -15.92 7.66
N TYR A 16 10.65 -15.03 8.40
CA TYR A 16 10.66 -13.59 8.12
C TYR A 16 11.18 -13.32 6.72
N ASN A 17 12.39 -13.81 6.39
CA ASN A 17 12.99 -13.61 5.07
C ASN A 17 12.10 -14.14 3.93
N LYS A 18 11.47 -15.31 4.12
CA LYS A 18 10.56 -15.87 3.12
C LYS A 18 9.34 -14.96 2.92
N ARG A 19 8.71 -14.50 4.00
CA ARG A 19 7.53 -13.62 3.93
C ARG A 19 7.87 -12.25 3.34
N THR A 20 8.97 -11.64 3.77
CA THR A 20 9.50 -10.39 3.20
C THR A 20 9.71 -10.52 1.70
N ARG A 21 10.38 -11.58 1.24
CA ARG A 21 10.61 -11.80 -0.20
C ARG A 21 9.31 -11.98 -0.98
N THR A 22 8.35 -12.72 -0.44
CA THR A 22 7.03 -12.87 -1.08
C THR A 22 6.30 -11.53 -1.16
N LEU A 23 6.31 -10.74 -0.09
CA LEU A 23 5.63 -9.43 -0.08
C LEU A 23 6.24 -8.46 -1.08
N LEU A 24 7.57 -8.41 -1.17
CA LEU A 24 8.28 -7.60 -2.19
C LEU A 24 7.90 -8.03 -3.61
N SER A 25 7.86 -9.34 -3.89
CA SER A 25 7.43 -9.86 -5.19
C SER A 25 6.00 -9.44 -5.53
N LYS A 26 5.08 -9.45 -4.55
CA LYS A 26 3.69 -9.04 -4.76
C LYS A 26 3.53 -7.54 -4.95
N ALA A 27 4.32 -6.74 -4.26
CA ALA A 27 4.38 -5.30 -4.48
C ALA A 27 4.85 -4.94 -5.90
N ASP A 28 5.90 -5.62 -6.38
CA ASP A 28 6.42 -5.47 -7.74
C ASP A 28 5.43 -5.96 -8.82
N GLU A 29 4.77 -7.09 -8.58
CA GLU A 29 3.69 -7.57 -9.46
C GLU A 29 2.55 -6.53 -9.56
N LEU A 30 2.11 -5.96 -8.44
CA LEU A 30 1.06 -4.94 -8.43
C LEU A 30 1.50 -3.69 -9.22
N ALA A 31 2.74 -3.24 -9.02
CA ALA A 31 3.28 -2.10 -9.74
C ALA A 31 3.29 -2.33 -11.26
N LYS A 32 3.77 -3.51 -11.71
CA LYS A 32 3.88 -3.84 -13.14
C LYS A 32 2.54 -4.11 -13.81
N LEU A 33 1.65 -4.86 -13.15
CA LEU A 33 0.39 -5.31 -13.74
C LEU A 33 -0.69 -4.23 -13.70
N CYS A 34 -0.66 -3.36 -12.69
CA CYS A 34 -1.68 -2.34 -12.50
C CYS A 34 -1.17 -0.92 -12.74
N ASN A 35 0.10 -0.74 -13.14
CA ASN A 35 0.74 0.56 -13.34
C ASN A 35 0.57 1.48 -12.12
N ALA A 36 0.78 0.91 -10.93
CA ALA A 36 0.62 1.60 -9.66
C ALA A 36 1.98 1.90 -9.03
N ASP A 37 2.12 3.08 -8.44
CA ASP A 37 3.24 3.36 -7.55
C ASP A 37 3.00 2.64 -6.21
N VAL A 38 3.98 1.85 -5.76
CA VAL A 38 3.90 1.00 -4.57
C VAL A 38 5.13 1.17 -3.70
N TYR A 39 4.91 1.51 -2.44
CA TYR A 39 5.97 1.75 -1.46
C TYR A 39 5.72 0.93 -0.21
N LEU A 40 6.78 0.29 0.28
CA LEU A 40 6.71 -0.64 1.39
C LEU A 40 7.89 -0.39 2.32
N ILE A 41 7.59 -0.06 3.59
CA ILE A 41 8.56 -0.06 4.68
C ILE A 41 8.21 -1.21 5.63
N MET A 42 9.19 -2.06 5.90
CA MET A 42 9.10 -3.11 6.90
C MET A 42 10.14 -2.86 7.98
N SER A 43 9.69 -2.47 9.17
CA SER A 43 10.54 -2.39 10.36
C SER A 43 10.53 -3.72 11.09
N HIS A 44 11.71 -4.26 11.36
CA HIS A 44 11.90 -5.49 12.12
C HIS A 44 13.12 -5.33 13.05
N PRO A 45 13.19 -5.99 14.22
CA PRO A 45 14.34 -5.89 15.13
C PRO A 45 15.71 -6.23 14.52
N ARG A 46 15.74 -6.84 13.34
CA ARG A 46 16.97 -7.22 12.61
C ARG A 46 17.36 -6.23 11.52
N GLY A 47 16.51 -5.25 11.22
CA GLY A 47 16.74 -4.29 10.16
C GLY A 47 15.44 -3.78 9.54
N THR A 48 15.57 -2.65 8.85
CA THR A 48 14.50 -2.05 8.07
C THR A 48 14.72 -2.35 6.59
N THR A 49 13.68 -2.84 5.93
CA THR A 49 13.68 -3.05 4.47
C THR A 49 12.73 -2.06 3.83
N VAL A 50 13.19 -1.37 2.79
CA VAL A 50 12.39 -0.43 2.01
C VAL A 50 12.32 -0.90 0.56
N TYR A 51 11.14 -0.78 -0.04
CA TYR A 51 10.89 -1.00 -1.45
C TYR A 51 10.12 0.20 -2.00
N ASN A 52 10.54 0.68 -3.17
CA ASN A 52 9.88 1.73 -3.93
C ASN A 52 9.83 1.28 -5.39
N SER A 53 8.63 1.18 -5.96
CA SER A 53 8.47 0.87 -7.39
C SER A 53 8.47 2.11 -8.28
N ALA A 54 8.27 3.30 -7.72
CA ALA A 54 8.19 4.53 -8.49
C ALA A 54 9.57 4.90 -9.06
N GLU A 55 9.58 5.51 -10.24
CA GLU A 55 10.81 6.07 -10.82
C GLU A 55 11.36 7.22 -9.95
N ASN A 56 10.47 7.93 -9.27
CA ASN A 56 10.83 8.99 -8.34
C ASN A 56 11.28 8.39 -6.99
N PRO A 57 12.56 8.56 -6.60
CA PRO A 57 13.06 8.03 -5.33
C PRO A 57 12.44 8.71 -4.10
N ASN A 58 11.86 9.90 -4.26
CA ASN A 58 11.20 10.66 -3.20
C ASN A 58 9.71 10.34 -3.05
N TRP A 59 9.23 9.29 -3.72
CA TRP A 59 7.87 8.79 -3.55
C TRP A 59 7.85 7.71 -2.44
N PRO A 60 6.86 7.72 -1.53
CA PRO A 60 5.72 8.63 -1.46
C PRO A 60 6.12 10.01 -0.94
N PRO A 61 5.36 11.07 -1.31
CA PRO A 61 5.47 12.37 -0.67
C PRO A 61 5.32 12.26 0.86
N PRO A 62 5.87 13.20 1.63
CA PRO A 62 5.65 13.25 3.07
C PRO A 62 4.16 13.36 3.42
N ASP A 63 3.73 12.78 4.54
CA ASP A 63 2.33 12.74 4.99
C ASP A 63 1.59 14.08 4.90
N SER A 64 2.26 15.17 5.31
CA SER A 64 1.71 16.54 5.20
C SER A 64 1.32 16.95 3.77
N ALA A 65 2.08 16.48 2.78
CA ALA A 65 1.81 16.71 1.37
C ALA A 65 0.77 15.73 0.81
N LEU A 66 0.76 14.48 1.29
CA LEU A 66 -0.21 13.46 0.86
C LEU A 66 -1.66 13.87 1.13
N GLU A 67 -1.93 14.38 2.34
CA GLU A 67 -3.28 14.81 2.72
C GLU A 67 -3.77 16.01 1.93
N THR A 68 -2.84 16.86 1.47
CA THR A 68 -3.17 18.03 0.65
C THR A 68 -3.35 17.67 -0.83
N GLN A 69 -2.54 16.74 -1.35
CA GLN A 69 -2.52 16.38 -2.77
C GLN A 69 -3.57 15.32 -3.14
N ILE A 70 -4.01 14.50 -2.18
CA ILE A 70 -4.90 13.36 -2.44
C ILE A 70 -6.16 13.51 -1.56
N PRO A 71 -7.17 14.26 -2.04
CA PRO A 71 -8.46 14.33 -1.35
C PRO A 71 -9.08 12.93 -1.28
N GLY A 72 -9.52 12.52 -0.10
CA GLY A 72 -10.08 11.18 0.13
C GLY A 72 -9.04 10.07 0.32
N LEU A 73 -7.79 10.40 0.69
CA LEU A 73 -6.76 9.43 1.03
C LEU A 73 -7.26 8.39 2.04
N LYS A 74 -7.35 7.13 1.62
CA LYS A 74 -7.75 6.02 2.48
C LYS A 74 -6.53 5.45 3.21
N ARG A 75 -6.49 5.61 4.53
CA ARG A 75 -5.48 4.97 5.39
C ARG A 75 -6.01 3.63 5.91
N GLU A 76 -5.42 2.54 5.43
CA GLU A 76 -5.74 1.20 5.94
C GLU A 76 -4.92 0.90 7.20
N SER A 77 -5.59 0.46 8.25
CA SER A 77 -4.96 0.05 9.51
C SER A 77 -4.99 -1.47 9.65
N GLN A 78 -4.21 -2.02 10.58
CA GLN A 78 -4.31 -3.44 10.91
C GLN A 78 -5.73 -3.85 11.32
N ALA A 79 -6.44 -2.97 12.04
CA ALA A 79 -7.83 -3.22 12.43
C ALA A 79 -8.76 -3.33 11.22
N SER A 80 -8.50 -2.55 10.15
CA SER A 80 -9.24 -2.62 8.89
C SER A 80 -9.11 -3.98 8.22
N MET A 81 -7.96 -4.65 8.37
CA MET A 81 -7.69 -5.96 7.76
C MET A 81 -8.28 -7.15 8.55
N THR A 82 -8.64 -6.93 9.81
CA THR A 82 -9.20 -7.97 10.71
C THR A 82 -10.69 -7.77 11.01
N GLY A 83 -11.35 -6.86 10.30
CA GLY A 83 -12.79 -6.63 10.43
C GLY A 83 -13.60 -7.90 10.10
N PRO A 84 -14.86 -7.99 10.56
CA PRO A 84 -15.76 -9.04 10.10
C PRO A 84 -15.78 -8.99 8.56
N LEU A 85 -15.72 -10.16 7.92
CA LEU A 85 -15.89 -10.30 6.48
C LEU A 85 -17.23 -9.67 6.11
N THR A 86 -17.22 -8.39 5.72
CA THR A 86 -18.39 -7.71 5.20
C THR A 86 -18.78 -8.43 3.91
N ASP A 87 -20.08 -8.54 3.67
CA ASP A 87 -20.59 -9.15 2.46
C ASP A 87 -19.88 -8.50 1.25
N PRO A 88 -19.22 -9.29 0.38
CA PRO A 88 -18.49 -8.76 -0.77
C PRO A 88 -19.31 -7.80 -1.63
N LEU A 89 -20.63 -8.02 -1.73
CA LEU A 89 -21.54 -7.16 -2.48
C LEU A 89 -21.71 -5.79 -1.82
N ILE A 90 -21.70 -5.73 -0.49
CA ILE A 90 -21.83 -4.47 0.26
C ILE A 90 -20.55 -3.64 0.07
N GLU A 91 -19.37 -4.26 0.08
CA GLU A 91 -18.12 -3.55 -0.17
C GLU A 91 -17.99 -3.09 -1.61
N GLU A 92 -18.45 -3.88 -2.57
CA GLU A 92 -18.48 -3.48 -3.98
C GLU A 92 -19.44 -2.32 -4.24
N LEU A 93 -20.63 -2.34 -3.60
CA LEU A 93 -21.58 -1.24 -3.68
C LEU A 93 -20.99 0.06 -3.10
N LYS A 94 -20.32 -0.02 -1.93
CA LYS A 94 -19.64 1.15 -1.33
C LYS A 94 -18.58 1.72 -2.27
N ARG A 95 -17.72 0.88 -2.83
CA ARG A 95 -16.68 1.31 -3.79
C ARG A 95 -17.27 1.98 -5.02
N LEU A 96 -18.37 1.45 -5.56
CA LEU A 96 -19.07 2.05 -6.68
C LEU A 96 -19.63 3.43 -6.31
N CYS A 97 -20.24 3.58 -5.14
CA CYS A 97 -20.72 4.88 -4.66
C CYS A 97 -19.59 5.89 -4.50
N GLU A 98 -18.45 5.49 -3.92
CA GLU A 98 -17.26 6.34 -3.79
C GLU A 98 -16.71 6.76 -5.16
N TYR A 99 -16.65 5.83 -6.11
CA TYR A 99 -16.21 6.13 -7.48
C TYR A 99 -17.11 7.16 -8.17
N PHE A 100 -18.44 7.01 -8.07
CA PHE A 100 -19.37 7.96 -8.67
C PHE A 100 -19.27 9.34 -8.04
N ALA A 101 -19.13 9.42 -6.71
CA ALA A 101 -18.96 10.69 -6.01
C ALA A 101 -17.65 11.41 -6.43
N LEU A 102 -16.55 10.67 -6.53
CA LEU A 102 -15.28 11.21 -7.01
C LEU A 102 -15.37 11.69 -8.47
N ARG A 103 -16.03 10.91 -9.33
CA ARG A 103 -16.21 11.28 -10.74
C ARG A 103 -17.08 12.52 -10.89
N GLU A 104 -18.13 12.65 -10.09
CA GLU A 104 -19.00 13.83 -10.08
C GLU A 104 -18.21 15.10 -9.71
N ASN A 105 -17.35 15.02 -8.69
CA ASN A 105 -16.51 16.15 -8.28
C ASN A 105 -15.52 16.57 -9.37
N LEU A 106 -14.84 15.60 -10.00
CA LEU A 106 -13.93 15.88 -11.12
C LEU A 106 -14.63 16.55 -12.30
N LEU A 107 -15.87 16.13 -12.62
CA LEU A 107 -16.65 16.74 -13.70
C LEU A 107 -17.05 18.18 -13.37
N LYS A 108 -17.35 18.47 -12.10
CA LYS A 108 -17.65 19.84 -11.65
C LYS A 108 -16.42 20.75 -11.76
N GLU A 109 -15.25 20.26 -11.38
CA GLU A 109 -13.98 21.00 -11.51
C GLU A 109 -13.68 21.35 -12.98
N ILE A 110 -13.79 20.39 -13.90
CA ILE A 110 -13.60 20.63 -15.34
C ILE A 110 -14.59 21.68 -15.87
N SER A 111 -15.87 21.60 -15.49
CA SER A 111 -16.87 22.57 -15.93
C SER A 111 -16.65 24.00 -15.40
N ALA A 112 -15.98 24.12 -14.24
CA ALA A 112 -15.66 25.41 -13.63
C ALA A 112 -14.46 26.08 -14.31
N GLU A 113 -13.48 25.31 -14.78
CA GLU A 113 -12.33 25.81 -15.54
C GLU A 113 -12.71 26.30 -16.95
N GLU A 114 -13.71 25.69 -17.58
CA GLU A 114 -14.19 26.08 -18.93
C GLU A 114 -15.07 27.34 -18.94
N SER A 115 -15.49 27.85 -17.78
CA SER A 115 -16.38 29.02 -17.64
C SER A 115 -15.64 30.33 -17.27
N MET A 116 -14.30 30.30 -17.26
CA MET A 116 -13.41 31.45 -17.10
C MET A 116 -12.74 31.83 -18.43
#